data_AF-A0AAU0XRX2-F1
#
_entry.id   AF-A0AAU0XRX2-F1
#
_cell.length_a   1.000
_cell.length_b   1.000
_cell.length_c   1.000
_cell.angle_alpha   90.00
_cell.angle_beta   90.00
_cell.angle_gamma   90.00
#
_symmetry.space_group_name_H-M   'P 1'
#
loop_
_entity.id
_entity.type
_entity.pdbx_description
1 polymer ?
#
loop_
_entity_poly.entity_id
_entity_poly.type
_entity_poly.pdbx_seq_one_letter_code
_entity_poly.pdbx_strand_id
1 'polypeptide(L)'
;MTVIDRSLTRLLKQRRLFLTRERSDAAEIVYVCVDDGLPGGYPVGYVIPTRTGTWFAYARARPGRVFANDQVDAGLLSVEEAVRAVLDHARYGDVLFALEQRAGSGATYTAEVNRAHATWLAELAAPEGITHLGNGRVRFTGPAVAYLRGLPARLGCHVDDDRIRLGGESYRLVRETRRTVEARPEGGTG
;
A
#
# COMPACT_ATOMS: atom_id res chain seq x y z
N MET A 1 -9.33 14.69 -22.96
CA MET A 1 -8.44 14.29 -21.84
C MET A 1 -9.33 13.65 -20.77
N THR A 2 -9.16 12.36 -20.49
CA THR A 2 -9.79 11.73 -19.33
C THR A 2 -9.25 12.42 -18.08
N VAL A 3 -10.11 13.21 -17.44
CA VAL A 3 -9.79 13.97 -16.24
C VAL A 3 -9.78 12.98 -15.09
N ILE A 4 -8.60 12.77 -14.51
CA ILE A 4 -8.47 12.05 -13.24
C ILE A 4 -8.67 13.06 -12.14
N ASP A 5 -9.59 12.78 -11.22
CA ASP A 5 -9.87 13.68 -10.13
C ASP A 5 -8.68 13.82 -9.15
N ARG A 6 -8.76 14.86 -8.31
CA ARG A 6 -7.72 15.12 -7.30
C ARG A 6 -7.68 14.03 -6.23
N SER A 7 -8.79 13.34 -6.00
CA SER A 7 -8.91 12.31 -4.97
C SER A 7 -8.06 11.09 -5.33
N LEU A 8 -8.22 10.57 -6.55
CA LEU A 8 -7.47 9.45 -7.08
C LEU A 8 -5.99 9.81 -7.21
N THR A 9 -5.66 11.02 -7.64
CA THR A 9 -4.27 11.49 -7.71
C THR A 9 -3.59 11.44 -6.35
N ARG A 10 -4.29 11.90 -5.30
CA ARG A 10 -3.78 11.87 -3.92
C ARG A 10 -3.61 10.43 -3.43
N LEU A 11 -4.58 9.55 -3.69
CA LEU A 11 -4.52 8.14 -3.32
C LEU A 11 -3.31 7.43 -3.97
N LEU A 12 -3.11 7.64 -5.28
CA LEU A 12 -1.98 7.08 -6.01
C LEU A 12 -0.65 7.53 -5.38
N LYS A 13 -0.48 8.83 -5.15
CA LYS A 13 0.73 9.38 -4.52
C LYS A 13 0.96 8.80 -3.12
N GLN A 14 -0.08 8.73 -2.29
CA GLN A 14 -0.01 8.14 -0.94
C GLN A 14 0.47 6.68 -0.98
N ARG A 15 0.08 5.94 -2.01
CA ARG A 15 0.43 4.53 -2.19
C ARG A 15 1.70 4.29 -3.02
N ARG A 16 2.48 5.36 -3.28
CA ARG A 16 3.67 5.33 -4.16
C ARG A 16 3.36 4.76 -5.55
N LEU A 17 2.21 5.13 -6.09
CA LEU A 17 1.76 4.76 -7.41
C LEU A 17 1.71 5.97 -8.35
N PHE A 18 1.82 5.69 -9.64
CA PHE A 18 1.56 6.63 -10.70
C PHE A 18 0.91 5.92 -11.89
N LEU A 19 0.39 6.70 -12.83
CA LEU A 19 -0.20 6.19 -14.05
C LEU A 19 0.72 6.48 -15.23
N THR A 20 0.91 5.48 -16.07
CA THR A 20 1.53 5.65 -17.39
C THR A 20 0.58 5.19 -18.48
N ARG A 21 0.74 5.72 -19.68
CA ARG A 21 -0.13 5.44 -20.81
C ARG A 21 0.70 4.91 -21.96
N GLU A 22 0.24 3.81 -22.53
CA GLU A 22 0.77 3.27 -23.77
C GLU A 22 -0.32 3.40 -24.82
N ARG A 23 -0.01 4.09 -25.91
CA ARG A 23 -0.91 4.21 -27.06
C ARG A 23 -0.35 3.37 -28.18
N SER A 24 -1.15 2.40 -28.61
CA SER A 24 -0.94 1.67 -29.85
C SER A 24 -2.05 2.04 -30.83
N ASP A 25 -1.89 1.66 -32.09
CA ASP A 25 -2.94 1.80 -33.11
C ASP A 25 -4.21 1.00 -32.75
N ALA A 26 -4.10 0.01 -31.86
CA ALA A 26 -5.21 -0.87 -31.47
C ALA A 26 -5.96 -0.41 -30.21
N ALA A 27 -5.28 0.21 -29.24
CA ALA A 27 -5.89 0.67 -27.99
C ALA A 27 -4.96 1.62 -27.18
N GLU A 28 -5.59 2.46 -26.34
CA GLU A 28 -4.92 3.19 -25.25
C GLU A 28 -4.97 2.36 -23.96
N ILE A 29 -3.83 1.87 -23.49
CA ILE A 29 -3.71 1.15 -22.23
C ILE A 29 -3.23 2.13 -21.17
N VAL A 30 -3.88 2.13 -20.00
CA VAL A 30 -3.43 2.91 -18.84
C VAL A 30 -2.92 1.94 -17.78
N TYR A 31 -1.61 1.97 -17.52
CA TYR A 31 -1.00 1.15 -16.48
C TYR A 31 -1.01 1.87 -15.13
N VAL A 32 -1.15 1.09 -14.07
CA VAL A 32 -0.96 1.50 -12.68
C VAL A 32 0.37 0.95 -12.22
N CYS A 33 1.34 1.81 -11.94
CA CYS A 33 2.71 1.43 -11.64
C CYS A 33 3.13 1.88 -10.25
N VAL A 34 3.91 1.04 -9.57
CA VAL A 34 4.70 1.43 -8.39
C VAL A 34 5.88 2.28 -8.83
N ASP A 35 6.10 3.39 -8.13
CA ASP A 35 7.30 4.19 -8.24
C ASP A 35 8.47 3.49 -7.53
N ASP A 36 9.15 2.64 -8.29
CA ASP A 36 10.33 1.87 -7.89
C ASP A 36 11.66 2.57 -8.24
N GLY A 37 11.61 3.79 -8.79
CA GLY A 37 12.75 4.55 -9.25
C GLY A 37 13.27 4.17 -10.64
N LEU A 38 12.68 3.18 -11.32
CA LEU A 38 13.03 2.82 -12.69
C LEU A 38 12.13 3.55 -13.71
N PRO A 39 12.63 3.83 -14.93
CA PRO A 39 11.78 4.34 -16.01
C PRO A 39 10.59 3.40 -16.27
N GLY A 40 9.38 3.92 -16.14
CA GLY A 40 8.13 3.16 -16.37
C GLY A 40 7.55 2.48 -15.12
N GLY A 41 8.33 2.33 -14.04
CA GLY A 41 7.87 1.73 -12.78
C GLY A 41 7.55 0.23 -12.86
N TYR A 42 7.13 -0.34 -11.74
CA TYR A 42 6.67 -1.73 -11.69
C TYR A 42 5.15 -1.81 -11.86
N PRO A 43 4.61 -2.42 -12.94
CA PRO A 43 3.17 -2.47 -13.18
C PRO A 43 2.48 -3.41 -12.19
N VAL A 44 1.46 -2.90 -11.51
CA VAL A 44 0.61 -3.67 -10.56
C VAL A 44 -0.79 -3.93 -11.09
N GLY A 45 -1.11 -3.34 -12.25
CA GLY A 45 -2.35 -3.53 -12.97
C GLY A 45 -2.41 -2.59 -14.17
N TYR A 46 -3.47 -2.73 -14.94
CA TYR A 46 -3.75 -1.88 -16.08
C TYR A 46 -5.25 -1.86 -16.40
N VAL A 47 -5.66 -0.85 -17.15
CA VAL A 47 -7.02 -0.73 -17.66
C VAL A 47 -6.98 -0.48 -19.17
N ILE A 48 -7.94 -1.06 -19.87
CA ILE A 48 -8.05 -0.99 -21.33
C ILE A 48 -9.50 -0.69 -21.73
N PRO A 49 -9.74 0.23 -22.69
CA PRO A 49 -11.08 0.52 -23.15
C PRO A 49 -11.59 -0.59 -24.06
N THR A 50 -12.90 -0.77 -24.01
CA THR A 50 -13.66 -1.61 -24.94
C THR A 50 -14.09 -0.80 -26.16
N ARG A 51 -14.50 -1.49 -27.23
CA ARG A 51 -15.08 -0.85 -28.41
C ARG A 51 -16.39 -0.11 -28.12
N THR A 52 -17.08 -0.46 -27.04
CA THR A 52 -18.35 0.14 -26.61
C THR A 52 -18.17 1.33 -25.67
N GLY A 53 -16.93 1.75 -25.40
CA GLY A 53 -16.63 2.92 -24.57
C GLY A 53 -16.55 2.65 -23.06
N THR A 54 -16.80 1.41 -22.62
CA THR A 54 -16.57 0.97 -21.23
C THR A 54 -15.13 0.49 -21.03
N TRP A 55 -14.72 0.18 -19.80
CA TRP A 55 -13.37 -0.23 -19.45
C TRP A 55 -13.31 -1.63 -18.83
N PHE A 56 -12.21 -2.35 -19.10
CA PHE A 56 -11.80 -3.53 -18.35
C PHE A 56 -10.68 -3.16 -17.37
N ALA A 57 -10.70 -3.78 -16.18
CA ALA A 57 -9.67 -3.60 -15.17
C ALA A 57 -8.93 -4.92 -14.89
N TYR A 58 -7.61 -4.85 -14.88
CA TYR A 58 -6.72 -5.98 -14.62
C TYR A 58 -5.76 -5.64 -13.48
N ALA A 59 -5.62 -6.54 -12.51
CA ALA A 59 -4.77 -6.29 -11.35
C ALA A 59 -3.92 -7.51 -10.99
N ARG A 60 -2.76 -7.25 -10.38
CA ARG A 60 -1.92 -8.28 -9.76
C ARG A 60 -2.59 -8.78 -8.48
N ALA A 61 -3.58 -9.65 -8.61
CA ALA A 61 -4.35 -10.16 -7.48
C ALA A 61 -3.62 -11.28 -6.72
N ARG A 62 -2.62 -11.92 -7.34
CA ARG A 62 -1.89 -13.08 -6.80
C ARG A 62 -0.39 -12.78 -6.69
N PRO A 63 0.13 -12.44 -5.50
CA PRO A 63 1.56 -12.20 -5.32
C PRO A 63 2.37 -13.45 -5.65
N GLY A 64 3.56 -13.28 -6.21
CA GLY A 64 4.45 -14.36 -6.67
C GLY A 64 4.32 -14.73 -8.17
N ARG A 65 3.29 -14.25 -8.86
CA ARG A 65 3.22 -14.32 -10.34
C ARG A 65 3.44 -12.93 -10.94
N VAL A 66 4.71 -12.61 -11.18
CA VAL A 66 5.18 -11.26 -11.57
C VAL A 66 4.51 -10.72 -12.84
N PHE A 67 4.07 -11.60 -13.76
CA PHE A 67 3.50 -11.19 -15.06
C PHE A 67 2.03 -11.58 -15.25
N ALA A 68 1.34 -12.08 -14.21
CA ALA A 68 -0.05 -12.49 -14.31
C ALA A 68 -0.96 -11.46 -13.63
N ASN A 69 -1.73 -10.74 -14.44
CA ASN A 69 -2.84 -9.92 -13.95
C ASN A 69 -4.16 -10.66 -14.18
N ASP A 70 -4.99 -10.71 -13.16
CA ASP A 70 -6.35 -11.24 -13.26
C ASP A 70 -7.27 -10.10 -13.73
N GLN A 71 -8.26 -10.41 -14.57
CA GLN A 71 -9.36 -9.46 -14.81
C GLN A 71 -10.18 -9.35 -13.53
N VAL A 72 -10.28 -8.14 -12.98
CA VAL A 72 -10.95 -7.90 -11.69
C VAL A 72 -12.29 -7.21 -11.84
N ASP A 73 -12.51 -6.52 -12.95
CA ASP A 73 -13.78 -5.87 -13.24
C ASP A 73 -13.95 -5.58 -14.75
N ALA A 74 -15.18 -5.31 -15.18
CA ALA A 74 -15.59 -5.07 -16.56
C ALA A 74 -16.81 -4.16 -16.67
N GLY A 75 -16.94 -3.47 -17.80
CA GLY A 75 -18.12 -2.63 -18.06
C GLY A 75 -18.11 -1.31 -17.30
N LEU A 76 -16.95 -0.90 -16.78
CA LEU A 76 -16.80 0.33 -16.01
C LEU A 76 -16.95 1.55 -16.91
N LEU A 77 -17.65 2.57 -16.41
CA LEU A 77 -18.09 3.72 -17.22
C LEU A 77 -17.00 4.78 -17.36
N SER A 78 -15.95 4.71 -16.53
CA SER A 78 -14.83 5.64 -16.59
C SER A 78 -13.49 4.95 -16.30
N VAL A 79 -12.41 5.59 -16.79
CA VAL A 79 -11.04 5.19 -16.44
C VAL A 79 -10.79 5.29 -14.94
N GLU A 80 -11.45 6.22 -14.26
CA GLU A 80 -11.29 6.45 -12.82
C GLU A 80 -11.85 5.27 -12.02
N GLU A 81 -13.06 4.83 -12.36
CA GLU A 81 -13.66 3.61 -11.80
C GLU A 81 -12.76 2.40 -12.07
N ALA A 82 -12.24 2.27 -13.30
CA ALA A 82 -11.34 1.18 -13.66
C ALA A 82 -10.04 1.18 -12.85
N VAL A 83 -9.42 2.34 -12.65
CA VAL A 83 -8.21 2.44 -11.82
C VAL A 83 -8.54 2.13 -10.36
N ARG A 84 -9.68 2.59 -9.82
CA ARG A 84 -10.11 2.23 -8.46
C ARG A 84 -10.31 0.72 -8.31
N ALA A 85 -10.95 0.06 -9.28
CA ALA A 85 -11.10 -1.39 -9.30
C ALA A 85 -9.74 -2.11 -9.25
N VAL A 86 -8.72 -1.60 -9.96
CA VAL A 86 -7.35 -2.12 -9.84
C VAL A 86 -6.82 -1.96 -8.42
N LEU A 87 -6.94 -0.77 -7.81
CA LEU A 87 -6.43 -0.50 -6.45
C LEU A 87 -7.14 -1.34 -5.37
N ASP A 88 -8.40 -1.68 -5.58
CA ASP A 88 -9.18 -2.53 -4.67
C ASP A 88 -8.79 -4.01 -4.72
N HIS A 89 -8.01 -4.41 -5.74
CA HIS A 89 -7.64 -5.81 -5.97
C HIS A 89 -6.14 -6.06 -5.98
N ALA A 90 -5.34 -5.08 -6.40
CA ALA A 90 -3.90 -5.20 -6.59
C ALA A 90 -3.19 -5.48 -5.26
N ARG A 91 -2.37 -6.53 -5.25
CA ARG A 91 -1.46 -6.89 -4.17
C ARG A 91 -0.04 -6.59 -4.62
N TYR A 92 0.59 -5.61 -4.01
CA TYR A 92 1.97 -5.18 -4.33
C TYR A 92 2.76 -4.77 -3.09
N GLY A 93 2.28 -5.14 -1.91
CA GLY A 93 2.99 -4.94 -0.64
C GLY A 93 4.35 -5.62 -0.61
N ASP A 94 4.52 -6.75 -1.29
CA ASP A 94 5.82 -7.43 -1.45
C ASP A 94 6.83 -6.58 -2.23
N VAL A 95 6.38 -5.88 -3.27
CA VAL A 95 7.21 -4.93 -4.03
C VAL A 95 7.63 -3.76 -3.15
N LEU A 96 6.67 -3.13 -2.45
CA LEU A 96 6.96 -2.01 -1.56
C LEU A 96 7.87 -2.41 -0.39
N PHE A 97 7.66 -3.60 0.20
CA PHE A 97 8.52 -4.14 1.24
C PHE A 97 9.95 -4.31 0.75
N ALA A 98 10.14 -4.93 -0.42
CA ALA A 98 11.47 -5.13 -1.02
C ALA A 98 12.17 -3.80 -1.35
N LEU A 99 11.43 -2.81 -1.85
CA LEU A 99 11.97 -1.47 -2.13
C LEU A 99 12.43 -0.76 -0.84
N GLU A 100 11.64 -0.81 0.23
CA GLU A 100 11.99 -0.18 1.50
C GLU A 100 13.17 -0.89 2.18
N GLN A 101 13.23 -2.23 2.11
CA GLN A 101 14.38 -3.01 2.56
C GLN A 101 15.66 -2.60 1.83
N ARG A 102 15.61 -2.47 0.51
CA ARG A 102 16.75 -2.03 -0.32
C ARG A 102 17.19 -0.60 -0.01
N ALA A 103 16.23 0.28 0.30
CA ALA A 103 16.53 1.65 0.72
C ALA A 103 17.23 1.73 2.08
N GLY A 104 17.21 0.65 2.89
CA GLY A 104 17.89 0.60 4.19
C GLY A 104 17.30 1.55 5.23
N SER A 105 16.02 1.90 5.10
CA SER A 105 15.34 2.83 6.01
C SER A 105 15.21 2.22 7.40
N GLY A 106 15.98 2.72 8.37
CA GLY A 106 15.86 2.37 9.79
C GLY A 106 14.65 2.98 10.49
N ALA A 107 13.65 3.46 9.72
CA ALA A 107 12.46 4.07 10.29
C ALA A 107 11.59 3.03 11.01
N THR A 108 11.13 3.39 12.20
CA THR A 108 10.11 2.62 12.93
C THR A 108 8.89 3.48 13.17
N TYR A 109 7.76 2.82 13.32
CA TYR A 109 6.46 3.43 13.53
C TYR A 109 5.77 2.73 14.70
N THR A 110 4.91 3.44 15.41
CA THR A 110 4.07 2.87 16.46
C THR A 110 2.61 3.22 16.25
N ALA A 111 1.73 2.32 16.67
CA ALA A 111 0.30 2.58 16.77
C ALA A 111 -0.21 2.07 18.12
N GLU A 112 -1.17 2.80 18.68
CA GLU A 112 -1.99 2.34 19.79
C GLU A 112 -3.29 1.80 19.21
N VAL A 113 -3.51 0.50 19.36
CA VAL A 113 -4.66 -0.24 18.85
C VAL A 113 -5.37 -0.95 19.99
N ASN A 114 -6.59 -1.45 19.77
CA ASN A 114 -7.24 -2.30 20.77
C ASN A 114 -6.42 -3.59 21.00
N ARG A 115 -6.57 -4.21 22.19
CA ARG A 115 -5.74 -5.37 22.57
C ARG A 115 -5.91 -6.57 21.62
N ALA A 116 -7.13 -6.80 21.12
CA ALA A 116 -7.39 -7.91 20.20
C ALA A 116 -6.65 -7.73 18.86
N HIS A 117 -6.67 -6.51 18.30
CA HIS A 117 -5.91 -6.16 17.10
C HIS A 117 -4.40 -6.24 17.34
N ALA A 118 -3.93 -5.86 18.53
CA ALA A 118 -2.51 -5.92 18.87
C ALA A 118 -1.99 -7.37 18.91
N THR A 119 -2.76 -8.27 19.51
CA THR A 119 -2.49 -9.72 19.53
C THR A 119 -2.53 -10.30 18.11
N TRP A 120 -3.60 -10.04 17.36
CA TRP A 120 -3.75 -10.52 16.00
C TRP A 120 -2.60 -10.07 15.08
N LEU A 121 -2.19 -8.80 15.17
CA LEU A 121 -1.06 -8.27 14.40
C LEU A 121 0.26 -8.99 14.71
N ALA A 122 0.48 -9.39 15.97
CA ALA A 122 1.68 -10.10 16.40
C ALA A 122 1.72 -11.56 15.95
N GLU A 123 0.57 -12.14 15.64
CA GLU A 123 0.44 -13.51 15.14
C GLU A 123 0.58 -13.61 13.62
N LEU A 124 0.64 -12.47 12.91
CA LEU A 124 0.84 -12.46 11.47
C LEU A 124 2.20 -13.07 11.11
N ALA A 125 2.18 -14.16 10.33
CA ALA A 125 3.39 -14.76 9.79
C ALA A 125 4.12 -13.84 8.80
N ALA A 126 3.42 -12.87 8.20
CA ALA A 126 3.97 -11.86 7.32
C ALA A 126 3.11 -10.58 7.37
N PRO A 127 3.69 -9.38 7.18
CA PRO A 127 5.12 -9.14 6.97
C PRO A 127 5.93 -9.24 8.27
N GLU A 128 7.22 -9.56 8.15
CA GLU A 128 8.16 -9.41 9.26
C GLU A 128 8.25 -7.95 9.72
N GLY A 129 8.68 -7.73 10.96
CA GLY A 129 8.90 -6.39 11.51
C GLY A 129 7.66 -5.76 12.18
N ILE A 130 6.70 -6.59 12.61
CA ILE A 130 5.60 -6.20 13.51
C ILE A 130 5.92 -6.74 14.89
N THR A 131 5.82 -5.90 15.93
CA THR A 131 6.15 -6.28 17.31
C THR A 131 5.13 -5.74 18.28
N HIS A 132 4.50 -6.61 19.06
CA HIS A 132 3.63 -6.20 20.16
C HIS A 132 4.45 -5.71 21.35
N LEU A 133 4.23 -4.46 21.76
CA LEU A 133 4.92 -3.82 22.88
C LEU A 133 4.13 -3.90 24.20
N GLY A 134 2.95 -4.51 24.18
CA GLY A 134 2.05 -4.57 25.34
C GLY A 134 1.01 -3.46 25.35
N ASN A 135 -0.07 -3.67 26.11
CA ASN A 135 -1.15 -2.70 26.34
C ASN A 135 -1.80 -2.12 25.07
N GLY A 136 -1.84 -2.90 23.98
CA GLY A 136 -2.40 -2.42 22.71
C GLY A 136 -1.41 -1.62 21.86
N ARG A 137 -0.18 -1.41 22.32
CA ARG A 137 0.86 -0.73 21.55
C ARG A 137 1.59 -1.71 20.63
N VAL A 138 1.72 -1.36 19.36
CA VAL A 138 2.42 -2.15 18.34
C VAL A 138 3.48 -1.28 17.68
N ARG A 139 4.66 -1.86 17.43
CA ARG A 139 5.73 -1.27 16.62
C ARG A 139 5.80 -1.95 15.26
N PHE A 140 6.06 -1.16 14.23
CA PHE A 140 6.25 -1.57 12.85
C PHE A 140 7.58 -1.04 12.33
N THR A 141 8.31 -1.84 11.56
CA THR A 141 9.44 -1.36 10.76
C THR A 141 8.94 -0.61 9.51
N GLY A 142 9.80 0.19 8.89
CA GLY A 142 9.52 0.83 7.59
C GLY A 142 9.04 -0.17 6.53
N PRO A 143 9.75 -1.29 6.31
CA PRO A 143 9.30 -2.34 5.39
C PRO A 143 7.91 -2.90 5.72
N ALA A 144 7.60 -3.17 7.00
CA ALA A 144 6.28 -3.66 7.40
C ALA A 144 5.16 -2.65 7.04
N VAL A 145 5.39 -1.36 7.30
CA VAL A 145 4.45 -0.30 6.90
C VAL A 145 4.30 -0.21 5.39
N ALA A 146 5.40 -0.33 4.64
CA ALA A 146 5.38 -0.33 3.18
C ALA A 146 4.58 -1.52 2.61
N TYR A 147 4.71 -2.70 3.23
CA TYR A 147 3.92 -3.87 2.87
C TYR A 147 2.41 -3.62 3.04
N LEU A 148 2.00 -3.16 4.23
CA LEU A 148 0.60 -2.90 4.55
C LEU A 148 -0.03 -1.81 3.67
N ARG A 149 0.76 -0.86 3.19
CA ARG A 149 0.32 0.17 2.22
C ARG A 149 0.01 -0.40 0.84
N GLY A 150 0.65 -1.51 0.46
CA GLY A 150 0.43 -2.20 -0.81
C GLY A 150 -0.61 -3.31 -0.76
N LEU A 151 -1.38 -3.40 0.34
CA LEU A 151 -2.49 -4.34 0.47
C LEU A 151 -3.80 -3.73 -0.06
N PRO A 152 -4.68 -4.54 -0.69
CA PRO A 152 -6.00 -4.11 -1.11
C PRO A 152 -6.84 -3.62 0.07
N ALA A 153 -7.55 -2.50 -0.10
CA ALA A 153 -8.36 -1.90 0.96
C ALA A 153 -9.43 -2.87 1.51
N ARG A 154 -10.01 -3.68 0.62
CA ARG A 154 -11.02 -4.71 0.93
C ARG A 154 -10.58 -5.76 1.95
N LEU A 155 -9.28 -5.94 2.19
CA LEU A 155 -8.79 -6.89 3.19
C LEU A 155 -8.95 -6.37 4.63
N GLY A 156 -9.37 -5.11 4.81
CA GLY A 156 -9.61 -4.55 6.14
C GLY A 156 -8.35 -4.33 6.98
N CYS A 157 -7.16 -4.62 6.43
CA CYS A 157 -5.85 -4.36 7.03
C CYS A 157 -4.95 -3.66 6.01
N HIS A 158 -4.80 -2.33 6.12
CA HIS A 158 -3.94 -1.54 5.23
C HIS A 158 -3.52 -0.22 5.89
N VAL A 159 -2.53 0.44 5.31
CA VAL A 159 -2.06 1.77 5.75
C VAL A 159 -2.36 2.83 4.69
N ASP A 160 -3.04 3.90 5.10
CA ASP A 160 -3.29 5.10 4.31
C ASP A 160 -3.12 6.35 5.19
N ASP A 161 -2.49 7.41 4.67
CA ASP A 161 -2.43 8.76 5.28
C ASP A 161 -2.05 8.78 6.78
N ASP A 162 -0.90 8.17 7.12
CA ASP A 162 -0.39 7.99 8.50
C ASP A 162 -1.37 7.29 9.45
N ARG A 163 -2.27 6.45 8.91
CA ARG A 163 -3.19 5.62 9.70
C ARG A 163 -3.12 4.17 9.27
N ILE A 164 -3.24 3.28 10.23
CA ILE A 164 -3.50 1.87 9.99
C ILE A 164 -4.99 1.60 10.17
N ARG A 165 -5.60 0.95 9.17
CA ARG A 165 -7.00 0.52 9.18
C ARG A 165 -7.04 -0.96 9.54
N LEU A 166 -7.79 -1.33 10.57
CA LEU A 166 -7.93 -2.72 11.05
C LEU A 166 -9.40 -2.97 11.36
N GLY A 167 -10.05 -3.89 10.63
CA GLY A 167 -11.44 -4.30 10.93
C GLY A 167 -12.46 -3.15 10.88
N GLY A 168 -12.20 -2.11 10.07
CA GLY A 168 -13.02 -0.90 9.99
C GLY A 168 -12.62 0.21 10.98
N GLU A 169 -11.85 -0.12 12.02
CA GLU A 169 -11.26 0.87 12.92
C GLU A 169 -10.05 1.56 12.29
N SER A 170 -9.71 2.75 12.77
CA SER A 170 -8.60 3.54 12.24
C SER A 170 -7.72 4.11 13.34
N TYR A 171 -6.47 3.66 13.38
CA TYR A 171 -5.50 4.04 14.39
C TYR A 171 -4.43 4.93 13.79
N ARG A 172 -3.96 5.89 14.59
CA ARG A 172 -2.86 6.77 14.18
C ARG A 172 -1.56 5.97 14.15
N LEU A 173 -0.81 6.12 13.07
CA LEU A 173 0.54 5.58 12.91
C LEU A 173 1.53 6.73 13.12
N VAL A 174 2.40 6.60 14.11
CA VAL A 174 3.36 7.63 14.50
C VAL A 174 4.78 7.16 14.19
N ARG A 175 5.49 7.90 13.34
CA ARG A 175 6.91 7.65 13.08
C ARG A 175 7.74 7.97 14.32
N GLU A 176 8.53 7.01 14.80
CA GLU A 176 9.50 7.25 15.87
C GLU A 176 10.67 8.06 15.29
N THR A 177 10.96 9.22 15.86
CA THR A 177 12.20 9.97 15.56
C THR A 177 13.29 9.55 16.53
N ARG A 178 14.56 9.57 16.10
CA ARG A 178 15.74 9.09 16.86
C ARG A 178 15.90 9.65 18.30
N ARG A 179 15.14 10.67 18.69
CA ARG A 179 15.21 11.31 20.02
C ARG A 179 14.52 10.56 21.16
N THR A 180 13.75 9.50 20.91
CA THR A 180 12.99 8.82 21.98
C THR A 180 13.78 7.71 22.68
N VAL A 181 15.04 7.46 22.33
CA VAL A 181 15.85 6.36 22.90
C VAL A 181 16.72 6.81 24.09
N GLU A 182 16.98 8.11 24.27
CA GLU A 182 17.86 8.63 25.33
C GLU A 182 17.09 9.41 26.40
N ALA A 183 16.22 8.73 27.15
CA ALA A 183 15.73 9.25 28.42
C ALA A 183 15.59 8.11 29.44
N ARG A 184 16.74 7.60 29.88
CA ARG A 184 16.82 6.86 31.14
C ARG A 184 17.55 7.79 32.11
N PRO A 185 16.90 8.28 33.19
CA PRO A 185 17.62 8.99 34.22
C PRO A 185 18.47 7.96 34.97
N GLU A 186 19.79 8.08 34.90
CA GLU A 186 20.66 7.40 35.83
C GLU A 186 20.36 7.97 37.22
N GLY A 187 19.81 7.12 38.07
CA GLY A 187 19.54 7.43 39.45
C GLY A 187 20.84 7.76 40.15
N GLY A 188 20.89 8.93 40.77
CA GLY A 188 21.91 9.26 41.73
C GLY A 188 21.81 8.34 42.94
N THR A 189 22.96 7.90 43.41
CA THR A 189 23.17 7.48 44.79
C THR A 189 24.27 8.37 45.35
N GLY A 190 23.87 9.26 46.26
CA GLY A 190 24.75 9.74 47.32
C GLY A 190 24.81 8.75 48.47
#